data_AF-A0A3B9GCV2-F1
#
_entry.id   AF-A0A3B9GCV2-F1
#
_cell.length_a   1.000
_cell.length_b   1.000
_cell.length_c   1.000
_cell.angle_alpha   90.00
_cell.angle_beta   90.00
_cell.angle_gamma   90.00
#
_symmetry.space_group_name_H-M   'P 1'
#
loop_
_entity.id
_entity.type
_entity.pdbx_description
1 polymer ?
#
loop_
_entity_poly.entity_id
_entity_poly.type
_entity_poly.pdbx_seq_one_letter_code
_entity_poly.pdbx_strand_id
1 'polypeptide(L)' 'MDIASLIGFLGAVVLMILPMAQGVGIGAFVDMASVQIVFGGSLMVLLMRSQLSDFIAMWAQVFA' A
#
# COMPACT_ATOMS: atom_id res chain seq x y z
N MET A 1 0.32 14.20 -10.80
CA MET A 1 1.19 14.21 -9.60
C MET A 1 2.36 15.16 -9.85
N ASP A 2 2.69 15.99 -8.88
CA ASP A 2 3.82 16.92 -8.86
C ASP A 2 5.12 16.21 -8.44
N ILE A 3 6.28 16.76 -8.85
CA ILE A 3 7.58 16.12 -8.62
C ILE A 3 7.96 16.03 -7.14
N ALA A 4 7.47 16.96 -6.31
CA ALA A 4 7.67 16.93 -4.87
C ALA A 4 6.98 15.71 -4.24
N SER A 5 5.73 15.42 -4.62
CA SER A 5 5.01 14.22 -4.18
C SER A 5 5.73 12.92 -4.59
N LEU A 6 6.29 12.86 -5.81
CA LEU A 6 7.04 11.69 -6.28
C LEU A 6 8.34 11.50 -5.49
N ILE A 7 9.11 12.56 -5.30
CA ILE A 7 10.37 12.52 -4.52
C ILE A 7 10.08 12.19 -3.07
N GLY A 8 9.02 12.76 -2.48
CA GLY A 8 8.59 12.46 -1.11
C GLY A 8 8.21 10.98 -0.93
N PHE A 9 7.48 10.41 -1.89
CA PHE A 9 7.13 8.99 -1.88
C PHE A 9 8.38 8.10 -1.97
N LEU A 10 9.27 8.36 -2.93
CA LEU A 10 10.50 7.57 -3.08
C LEU A 10 11.42 7.71 -1.87
N GLY A 11 11.57 8.92 -1.33
CA GLY A 11 12.36 9.20 -0.13
C GLY A 11 11.83 8.45 1.09
N ALA A 12 10.50 8.44 1.30
CA ALA A 12 9.89 7.71 2.40
C ALA A 12 10.13 6.19 2.28
N VAL A 13 10.00 5.63 1.08
CA VAL A 13 10.26 4.20 0.84
C VAL A 13 11.72 3.86 1.11
N VAL A 14 12.67 4.66 0.62
CA VAL A 14 14.11 4.42 0.82
C VAL A 14 14.49 4.53 2.29
N LEU A 15 14.04 5.58 2.98
CA LEU A 15 14.33 5.79 4.41
C LEU A 15 13.70 4.72 5.31
N MET A 16 12.64 4.06 4.85
CA MET A 16 12.03 2.91 5.52
C MET A 16 12.84 1.62 5.27
N ILE A 17 13.18 1.33 4.01
CA ILE A 17 13.82 0.06 3.64
C ILE A 17 15.28 -0.03 4.09
N LEU A 18 16.03 1.09 4.07
CA LEU A 18 17.45 1.11 4.47
C LEU A 18 17.71 0.52 5.88
N PRO A 19 17.05 0.99 6.96
CA PRO A 19 17.25 0.40 8.29
C PRO A 19 16.75 -1.05 8.38
N MET A 20 15.71 -1.43 7.63
CA MET A 20 15.23 -2.81 7.58
C MET A 20 16.27 -3.76 6.97
N ALA A 21 16.97 -3.31 5.92
CA ALA A 21 18.03 -4.06 5.26
C ALA A 21 19.30 -4.17 6.11
N GLN A 22 19.60 -3.17 6.94
CA GLN A 22 20.75 -3.18 7.85
C GLN A 22 20.53 -3.99 9.14
N GLY A 23 19.27 -4.29 9.48
CA GLY A 23 18.90 -5.07 10.65
C GLY A 23 18.86 -6.59 10.38
N VAL A 24 17.76 -7.22 10.78
CA VAL A 24 17.53 -8.68 10.66
C VAL A 24 17.21 -9.11 9.21
N GLY A 25 17.09 -8.15 8.28
CA GLY A 25 16.74 -8.35 6.89
C GLY A 25 15.27 -8.04 6.60
N ILE A 26 14.99 -7.60 5.37
CA ILE A 26 13.66 -7.12 4.94
C ILE A 26 12.58 -8.21 5.09
N GLY A 27 12.93 -9.48 4.86
CA GLY A 27 11.99 -10.60 4.95
C GLY A 27 11.42 -10.83 6.35
N ALA A 28 12.06 -10.32 7.41
CA ALA A 28 11.52 -10.40 8.78
C ALA A 28 10.29 -9.50 8.98
N PHE A 29 10.07 -8.53 8.09
CA PHE A 29 8.97 -7.56 8.17
C PHE A 29 7.82 -7.90 7.23
N VAL A 30 7.93 -8.97 6.44
CA VAL A 30 6.91 -9.38 5.46
C VAL A 30 6.58 -10.86 5.67
N ASP A 31 5.43 -11.12 6.28
CA ASP A 31 4.87 -12.46 6.39
C ASP A 31 3.50 -12.56 5.69
N MET A 32 3.23 -13.74 5.13
CA MET A 32 2.03 -13.95 4.31
C MET A 32 0.73 -13.78 5.10
N ALA A 33 0.72 -14.12 6.39
CA ALA A 33 -0.46 -14.00 7.23
C ALA A 33 -0.81 -12.52 7.47
N SER A 34 0.19 -11.69 7.82
CA SER A 34 0.01 -10.24 7.99
C SER A 34 -0.47 -9.57 6.71
N VAL A 35 0.06 -9.97 5.54
CA VAL A 35 -0.40 -9.45 4.24
C VAL A 35 -1.88 -9.76 4.03
N GLN A 36 -2.31 -11.00 4.28
CA GLN A 36 -3.72 -11.39 4.16
C GLN A 36 -4.62 -10.62 5.13
N ILE A 37 -4.19 -10.40 6.37
CA ILE A 37 -4.96 -9.69 7.38
C ILE A 37 -5.12 -8.21 7.01
N VAL A 38 -4.03 -7.54 6.66
CA VAL A 38 -4.05 -6.10 6.39
C VAL A 38 -4.72 -5.79 5.06
N PHE A 39 -4.28 -6.43 3.96
CA PHE A 39 -4.85 -6.15 2.64
C PHE A 39 -6.21 -6.81 2.46
N GLY A 40 -6.36 -8.08 2.83
CA GLY A 40 -7.64 -8.79 2.72
C GLY A 40 -8.69 -8.18 3.64
N GLY A 41 -8.34 -7.91 4.90
CA GLY A 41 -9.26 -7.30 5.86
C GLY A 41 -9.70 -5.89 5.43
N SER A 42 -8.76 -5.01 5.07
CA SER A 42 -9.11 -3.66 4.62
C SER A 42 -9.93 -3.64 3.34
N LEU A 43 -9.62 -4.52 2.37
CA LEU A 43 -10.39 -4.63 1.13
C LEU A 43 -11.84 -5.12 1.40
N MET A 44 -12.01 -6.14 2.24
CA MET A 44 -13.35 -6.64 2.57
C MET A 44 -14.18 -5.60 3.33
N VAL A 45 -13.57 -4.87 4.28
CA VAL A 45 -14.23 -3.75 4.96
C VAL A 45 -14.60 -2.63 3.98
N LEU A 46 -13.72 -2.34 3.02
CA LEU A 46 -13.99 -1.35 1.99
C LEU A 46 -15.21 -1.75 1.16
N LEU A 47 -15.28 -3.01 0.69
CA LEU A 47 -16.41 -3.53 -0.08
C LEU A 47 -17.71 -3.63 0.74
N MET A 48 -17.62 -3.84 2.06
CA MET A 48 -18.78 -3.79 2.95
C MET A 48 -19.33 -2.36 3.08
N ARG A 49 -18.47 -1.34 2.99
CA ARG A 49 -18.83 0.07 3.21
C ARG A 49 -19.20 0.80 1.92
N SER A 50 -18.62 0.44 0.78
CA SER A 50 -18.84 1.12 -0.50
C SER A 50 -19.80 0.37 -1.41
N GLN A 51 -20.51 1.11 -2.27
CA GLN A 51 -21.24 0.49 -3.36
C GLN A 51 -20.23 0.00 -4.42
N LEU A 52 -20.52 -1.13 -5.07
CA LEU A 52 -19.64 -1.73 -6.08
C LEU A 52 -19.33 -0.75 -7.23
N SER A 53 -20.30 0.09 -7.61
CA SER A 53 -20.14 1.15 -8.62
C SER A 53 -19.06 2.17 -8.23
N ASP A 54 -19.04 2.59 -6.97
CA ASP A 54 -18.10 3.59 -6.47
C ASP A 54 -16.69 3.02 -6.39
N PHE A 55 -16.57 1.73 -6.01
CA PHE A 55 -15.30 1.04 -6.01
C PHE A 55 -14.70 0.94 -7.41
N ILE A 56 -15.49 0.54 -8.41
CA ILE A 56 -15.02 0.42 -9.80
C ILE A 56 -14.66 1.80 -10.37
N ALA A 57 -15.48 2.83 -10.09
CA ALA A 57 -15.21 4.20 -10.53
C ALA A 57 -13.90 4.77 -9.95
N MET A 58 -13.56 4.41 -8.70
CA MET A 58 -12.28 4.82 -8.08
C MET A 58 -11.08 4.34 -8.90
N TRP A 59 -11.11 3.11 -9.41
CA TRP A 59 -10.03 2.57 -10.25
C TRP A 59 -10.02 3.15 -11.66
N ALA A 60 -11.19 3.51 -12.21
CA ALA A 60 -11.26 4.20 -13.49
C ALA A 60 -10.51 5.54 -13.45
N GLN A 61 -10.55 6.26 -12.32
CA GLN A 61 -9.80 7.51 -12.13
C GLN A 61 -8.28 7.32 -11.95
N VAL A 62 -7.83 6.10 -11.67
CA VAL A 62 -6.40 5.77 -11.52
C VAL A 62 -5.76 5.43 -12.88
N PHE A 63 -6.53 4.84 -13.80
CA PHE A 63 -6.04 4.36 -15.10
C PHE A 63 -6.50 5.18 -16.32
N ALA A 64 -7.40 6.16 -16.13
CA ALA A 64 -7.83 7.11 -17.16
C ALA A 64 -7.15 8.47 -16.95
#